data_AF-A0A6A5RCC9-F1
#
_entry.id   AF-A0A6A5RCC9-F1
#
_cell.length_a   1.000
_cell.length_b   1.000
_cell.length_c   1.000
_cell.angle_alpha   90.00
_cell.angle_beta   90.00
_cell.angle_gamma   90.00
#
_symmetry.space_group_name_H-M   'P 1'
#
loop_
_entity.id
_entity.type
_entity.pdbx_description
1 polymer ?
#
loop_
_entity_poly.entity_id
_entity_poly.type
_entity_poly.pdbx_seq_one_letter_code
_entity_poly.pdbx_strand_id
1 'polypeptide(L)'
;MRLLRNIILNLGKRRYAQVHDVRVEYSRYPAKDILEQESSEDNMSQSLNVFKKPLALHSTQPLTGFTRSGYCEAPKSDFGNHSIAAIVTEEFLDYSAAQGNNLRDAGLKGGCKWCLCVSRWKEAFENRTGDDDKKVPKIVLAATNQRALEGVDLEVLKKFAVDKEEK
;
A
#
# COMPACT_ATOMS: atom_id res chain seq x y z
N MET A 1 59.22 1.98 -37.61
CA MET A 1 58.02 1.23 -37.16
C MET A 1 58.38 0.39 -35.94
N ARG A 2 58.10 0.86 -34.72
CA ARG A 2 57.64 0.08 -33.55
C ARG A 2 57.48 1.01 -32.35
N LEU A 3 56.37 0.79 -31.66
CA LEU A 3 55.69 1.63 -30.67
C LEU A 3 56.49 1.81 -29.37
N LEU A 4 56.48 3.03 -28.84
CA LEU A 4 56.73 3.32 -27.42
C LEU A 4 55.39 3.47 -26.68
N ARG A 5 55.38 2.93 -25.46
CA ARG A 5 54.25 2.77 -24.54
C ARG A 5 53.77 4.09 -23.92
N ASN A 6 52.47 4.08 -23.63
CA ASN A 6 51.67 4.91 -22.71
C ASN A 6 52.39 5.47 -21.48
N ILE A 7 52.07 6.72 -21.12
CA ILE A 7 51.80 7.13 -19.73
C ILE A 7 50.61 8.12 -19.70
N ILE A 8 49.70 7.86 -18.77
CA ILE A 8 48.47 8.58 -18.44
C ILE A 8 48.80 9.89 -17.71
N LEU A 9 48.14 11.01 -18.07
CA LEU A 9 47.88 12.10 -17.13
C LEU A 9 46.45 12.65 -17.30
N ASN A 10 45.65 12.26 -16.32
CA ASN A 10 44.36 12.79 -15.92
C ASN A 10 44.55 14.22 -15.38
N LEU A 11 43.75 15.21 -15.81
CA LEU A 11 43.31 16.34 -14.97
C LEU A 11 42.31 17.21 -15.75
N GLY A 12 41.05 17.12 -15.37
CA GLY A 12 39.96 17.89 -15.95
C GLY A 12 40.12 19.39 -15.73
N LYS A 13 40.07 20.18 -16.81
CA LYS A 13 39.74 21.60 -16.73
C LYS A 13 38.23 21.74 -16.76
N ARG A 14 37.61 21.84 -15.59
CA ARG A 14 36.24 22.37 -15.48
C ARG A 14 36.22 23.76 -16.11
N ARG A 15 35.29 23.95 -17.04
CA ARG A 15 35.00 25.22 -17.71
C ARG A 15 34.31 26.11 -16.68
N TYR A 16 35.00 27.12 -16.15
CA TYR A 16 34.34 28.15 -15.37
C TYR A 16 33.67 29.13 -16.33
N ALA A 17 32.37 29.34 -16.18
CA ALA A 17 31.64 30.46 -16.78
C ALA A 17 31.54 31.56 -15.73
N GLN A 18 32.02 32.78 -16.04
CA GLN A 18 31.79 33.94 -15.18
C GLN A 18 30.33 34.36 -15.31
N VAL A 19 29.58 34.26 -14.22
CA VAL A 19 28.20 34.77 -14.13
C VAL A 19 28.30 36.21 -13.63
N HIS A 20 27.85 37.18 -14.43
CA HIS A 20 27.66 38.56 -13.97
C HIS A 20 26.24 38.69 -13.41
N ASP A 21 26.15 39.22 -12.19
CA ASP A 21 24.98 39.58 -11.41
C ASP A 21 23.62 39.06 -11.89
N VAL A 22 23.15 37.99 -11.24
CA VAL A 22 21.76 37.55 -11.35
C VAL A 22 20.91 38.43 -10.44
N ARG A 23 20.10 39.32 -11.03
CA ARG A 23 19.02 40.00 -10.30
C ARG A 23 17.80 39.10 -10.28
N VAL A 24 17.48 38.59 -9.09
CA VAL A 24 16.21 37.91 -8.84
C VAL A 24 15.18 38.97 -8.47
N GLU A 25 14.28 39.30 -9.40
CA GLU A 25 13.08 40.07 -9.07
C GLU A 25 12.04 39.13 -8.48
N TYR A 26 11.80 39.26 -7.17
CA TYR A 26 10.70 38.59 -6.51
C TYR A 26 9.42 39.40 -6.78
N SER A 27 8.57 38.91 -7.68
CA SER A 27 7.23 39.47 -7.84
C SER A 27 6.48 39.28 -6.53
N ARG A 28 6.15 40.38 -5.87
CA ARG A 28 5.51 40.43 -4.55
C ARG A 28 4.02 40.11 -4.70
N TYR A 29 3.68 38.90 -5.12
CA TYR A 29 2.32 38.38 -4.93
C TYR A 29 2.14 38.13 -3.42
N PRO A 30 1.02 38.57 -2.84
CA PRO A 30 0.88 38.58 -1.39
C PRO A 30 0.83 37.15 -0.85
N ALA A 31 1.69 36.85 0.13
CA ALA A 31 1.88 35.55 0.76
C ALA A 31 0.62 34.94 1.42
N LYS A 32 -0.53 35.63 1.36
CA LYS A 32 -1.81 35.18 1.87
C LYS A 32 -2.52 34.18 0.95
N ASP A 33 -2.26 34.23 -0.36
CA ASP A 33 -2.93 33.35 -1.33
C ASP A 33 -2.20 32.00 -1.51
N ILE A 34 -1.00 31.82 -0.92
CA ILE A 34 -0.23 30.56 -0.94
C ILE A 34 -0.51 29.71 0.33
N LEU A 35 -1.08 30.30 1.38
CA LEU A 35 -1.28 29.62 2.67
C LEU A 35 -2.72 29.10 2.89
N GLU A 36 -3.63 29.30 1.95
CA GLU A 36 -5.02 28.82 2.04
C GLU A 36 -5.36 27.69 1.05
N GLN A 37 -4.38 27.15 0.30
CA GLN A 37 -4.59 26.01 -0.62
C GLN A 37 -3.70 24.79 -0.33
N GLU A 38 -3.31 24.57 0.93
CA GLU A 38 -2.82 23.26 1.39
C GLU A 38 -3.62 22.75 2.60
N SER A 39 -4.94 22.99 2.61
CA SER A 39 -5.86 22.11 3.34
C SER A 39 -6.16 20.91 2.45
N SER A 40 -5.33 19.88 2.61
CA SER A 40 -5.54 18.48 2.23
C SER A 40 -6.99 18.12 1.87
N GLU A 41 -7.33 18.19 0.59
CA GLU A 41 -8.21 17.17 0.00
C GLU A 41 -7.37 15.90 -0.07
N ASP A 42 -7.16 15.28 1.09
CA ASP A 42 -6.61 13.95 1.18
C ASP A 42 -7.41 13.07 0.23
N ASN A 43 -6.71 12.28 -0.57
CA ASN A 43 -7.26 11.29 -1.50
C ASN A 43 -8.09 10.25 -0.72
N MET A 44 -9.28 10.65 -0.29
CA MET A 44 -10.23 9.85 0.43
C MET A 44 -10.92 8.93 -0.57
N SER A 45 -10.77 7.62 -0.37
CA SER A 45 -11.46 6.65 -1.19
C SER A 45 -12.97 6.92 -1.15
N GLN A 46 -13.59 6.94 -2.34
CA GLN A 46 -15.04 7.05 -2.47
C GLN A 46 -15.75 5.70 -2.23
N SER A 47 -14.98 4.65 -1.90
CA SER A 47 -15.52 3.34 -1.57
C SER A 47 -16.04 3.28 -0.14
N LEU A 48 -16.92 2.31 0.12
CA LEU A 48 -17.46 2.05 1.44
C LEU A 48 -16.84 0.80 2.06
N ASN A 49 -16.66 0.83 3.38
CA ASN A 49 -16.27 -0.33 4.17
C ASN A 49 -17.47 -1.26 4.46
N VAL A 50 -17.21 -2.38 5.13
CA VAL A 50 -18.26 -3.38 5.49
C VAL A 50 -19.39 -2.84 6.36
N PHE A 51 -19.23 -1.68 6.98
CA PHE A 51 -20.27 -0.97 7.75
C PHE A 51 -20.99 0.11 6.94
N LYS A 52 -20.76 0.18 5.62
CA LYS A 52 -21.28 1.23 4.72
C LYS A 52 -20.82 2.64 5.09
N LYS A 53 -19.69 2.76 5.79
CA LYS A 53 -19.00 4.03 6.10
C LYS A 53 -17.85 4.26 5.11
N PRO A 54 -17.30 5.48 4.99
CA PRO A 54 -16.13 5.72 4.15
C PRO A 54 -14.98 4.74 4.43
N LEU A 55 -14.33 4.26 3.38
CA LEU A 55 -13.25 3.28 3.48
C LEU A 55 -11.99 3.93 4.07
N ALA A 56 -11.50 3.40 5.19
CA ALA A 56 -10.27 3.90 5.81
C ALA A 56 -9.01 3.47 5.03
N LEU A 57 -7.96 4.29 5.13
CA LEU A 57 -6.64 3.96 4.59
C LEU A 57 -6.08 2.72 5.32
N HIS A 58 -5.64 1.72 4.56
CA HIS A 58 -5.08 0.50 5.15
C HIS A 58 -3.57 0.61 5.36
N SER A 59 -2.82 0.88 4.27
CA SER A 59 -1.35 0.92 4.32
C SER A 59 -0.73 1.69 3.15
N THR A 60 0.23 2.55 3.46
CA THR A 60 1.12 3.19 2.47
C THR A 60 2.54 2.62 2.49
N GLN A 61 2.90 1.86 3.54
CA GLN A 61 4.22 1.26 3.69
C GLN A 61 4.08 -0.14 4.36
N PRO A 62 4.07 -1.23 3.57
CA PRO A 62 4.15 -1.25 2.11
C PRO A 62 2.88 -0.67 1.46
N LEU A 63 3.03 -0.07 0.27
CA LEU A 63 1.91 0.46 -0.48
C LEU A 63 1.02 -0.69 -0.98
N THR A 64 -0.23 -0.72 -0.52
CA THR A 64 -1.16 -1.82 -0.80
C THR A 64 -2.33 -1.39 -1.69
N GLY A 65 -3.30 -2.30 -1.86
CA GLY A 65 -4.49 -2.10 -2.70
C GLY A 65 -4.25 -2.53 -4.15
N PHE A 66 -5.31 -2.96 -4.82
CA PHE A 66 -5.28 -3.31 -6.25
C PHE A 66 -4.85 -2.12 -7.10
N THR A 67 -5.39 -0.93 -6.79
CA THR A 67 -5.07 0.34 -7.46
C THR A 67 -3.77 0.99 -6.96
N ARG A 68 -3.08 0.37 -5.98
CA ARG A 68 -1.91 0.93 -5.30
C ARG A 68 -2.15 2.31 -4.68
N SER A 69 -3.38 2.57 -4.21
CA SER A 69 -3.75 3.79 -3.48
C SER A 69 -3.53 3.71 -1.96
N GLY A 70 -3.24 2.51 -1.44
CA GLY A 70 -3.17 2.23 -0.01
C GLY A 70 -4.51 1.88 0.65
N TYR A 71 -5.61 1.99 -0.10
CA TYR A 71 -6.94 1.53 0.29
C TYR A 71 -7.24 0.15 -0.31
N CYS A 72 -8.06 -0.65 0.35
CA CYS A 72 -8.54 -1.93 -0.18
C CYS A 72 -9.73 -1.73 -1.13
N GLU A 73 -9.55 -0.83 -2.10
CA GLU A 73 -10.49 -0.62 -3.18
C GLU A 73 -10.55 -1.87 -4.07
N ALA A 74 -11.77 -2.35 -4.28
CA ALA A 74 -12.05 -3.47 -5.17
C ALA A 74 -12.99 -2.99 -6.28
N PRO A 75 -12.49 -2.31 -7.34
CA PRO A 75 -13.32 -1.98 -8.49
C PRO A 75 -13.79 -3.24 -9.21
N LYS A 76 -14.81 -3.16 -10.06
CA LYS A 76 -15.32 -4.34 -10.81
C LYS A 76 -14.26 -5.01 -11.70
N SER A 77 -13.23 -4.26 -12.11
CA SER A 77 -12.07 -4.77 -12.86
C SER A 77 -11.12 -5.63 -12.02
N ASP A 78 -11.18 -5.54 -10.69
CA ASP A 78 -10.45 -6.42 -9.79
C ASP A 78 -11.22 -7.73 -9.61
N PHE A 79 -10.95 -8.68 -10.51
CA PHE A 79 -11.53 -10.03 -10.47
C PHE A 79 -11.08 -10.84 -9.24
N GLY A 80 -9.93 -10.52 -8.65
CA GLY A 80 -9.45 -11.14 -7.41
C GLY A 80 -10.17 -10.65 -6.17
N ASN A 81 -10.83 -9.48 -6.27
CA ASN A 81 -11.52 -8.80 -5.18
C ASN A 81 -10.59 -8.61 -3.96
N HIS A 82 -9.60 -7.73 -4.08
CA HIS A 82 -8.65 -7.36 -3.03
C HIS A 82 -9.28 -6.44 -1.97
N SER A 83 -10.45 -6.81 -1.46
CA SER A 83 -11.24 -6.02 -0.50
C SER A 83 -10.92 -6.28 0.96
N ILE A 84 -10.21 -7.39 1.29
CA ILE A 84 -9.90 -7.75 2.69
C ILE A 84 -8.66 -7.00 3.16
N ALA A 85 -8.83 -6.06 4.09
CA ALA A 85 -7.73 -5.35 4.73
C ALA A 85 -7.10 -6.19 5.84
N ALA A 86 -6.15 -7.05 5.49
CA ALA A 86 -5.52 -7.99 6.40
C ALA A 86 -4.21 -7.46 7.00
N ILE A 87 -3.88 -7.96 8.19
CA ILE A 87 -2.54 -7.92 8.79
C ILE A 87 -1.98 -9.34 8.67
N VAL A 88 -1.05 -9.54 7.73
CA VAL A 88 -0.53 -10.88 7.41
C VAL A 88 0.40 -11.39 8.50
N THR A 89 0.44 -12.70 8.70
CA THR A 89 1.33 -13.39 9.65
C THR A 89 2.39 -14.18 8.87
N GLU A 90 3.44 -14.64 9.55
CA GLU A 90 4.41 -15.53 8.88
C GLU A 90 3.75 -16.85 8.46
N GLU A 91 2.87 -17.40 9.32
CA GLU A 91 2.14 -18.64 9.07
C GLU A 91 1.20 -18.52 7.87
N PHE A 92 0.53 -17.37 7.68
CA PHE A 92 -0.26 -17.11 6.48
C PHE A 92 0.61 -16.99 5.24
N LEU A 93 1.75 -16.31 5.33
CA LEU A 93 2.66 -16.14 4.18
C LEU A 93 3.18 -17.50 3.70
N ASP A 94 3.57 -18.37 4.64
CA ASP A 94 4.04 -19.72 4.32
C ASP A 94 2.91 -20.58 3.74
N TYR A 95 1.71 -20.53 4.33
CA TYR A 95 0.53 -21.22 3.80
C TYR A 95 0.16 -20.73 2.40
N SER A 96 0.06 -19.42 2.19
CA SER A 96 -0.28 -18.80 0.91
C SER A 96 0.72 -19.18 -0.17
N ALA A 97 2.03 -19.20 0.15
CA ALA A 97 3.07 -19.66 -0.77
C ALA A 97 2.88 -21.13 -1.14
N ALA A 98 2.55 -22.00 -0.18
CA ALA A 98 2.23 -23.41 -0.45
C ALA A 98 0.97 -23.60 -1.32
N GLN A 99 0.03 -22.65 -1.29
CA GLN A 99 -1.14 -22.60 -2.19
C GLN A 99 -0.86 -21.87 -3.52
N GLY A 100 0.41 -21.65 -3.87
CA GLY A 100 0.82 -21.04 -5.13
C GLY A 100 0.67 -19.52 -5.19
N ASN A 101 0.53 -18.84 -4.05
CA ASN A 101 0.48 -17.38 -3.96
C ASN A 101 1.59 -16.87 -3.02
N ASN A 102 2.82 -16.78 -3.53
CA ASN A 102 3.96 -16.32 -2.76
C ASN A 102 3.96 -14.78 -2.63
N LEU A 103 3.43 -14.27 -1.51
CA LEU A 103 3.36 -12.83 -1.25
C LEU A 103 4.69 -12.23 -0.78
N ARG A 104 5.70 -13.04 -0.47
CA ARG A 104 7.04 -12.53 -0.12
C ARG A 104 7.75 -11.91 -1.33
N ASP A 105 7.36 -12.28 -2.54
CA ASP A 105 7.85 -11.66 -3.78
C ASP A 105 7.40 -10.19 -3.90
N ALA A 106 6.32 -9.81 -3.20
CA ALA A 106 5.90 -8.42 -3.02
C ALA A 106 6.58 -7.73 -1.82
N GLY A 107 7.55 -8.38 -1.17
CA GLY A 107 8.31 -7.86 -0.03
C GLY A 107 7.58 -7.96 1.31
N LEU A 108 6.55 -8.79 1.43
CA LEU A 108 5.78 -8.92 2.68
C LEU A 108 6.48 -9.78 3.73
N LYS A 109 6.31 -9.38 4.99
CA LYS A 109 6.67 -10.12 6.19
C LYS A 109 5.51 -10.11 7.19
N GLY A 110 5.60 -10.92 8.24
CA GLY A 110 4.64 -10.93 9.33
C GLY A 110 4.45 -9.54 9.92
N GLY A 111 3.19 -9.17 10.16
CA GLY A 111 2.76 -7.86 10.61
C GLY A 111 2.49 -6.83 9.49
N CYS A 112 2.83 -7.12 8.24
CA CYS A 112 2.51 -6.20 7.14
C CYS A 112 0.99 -6.09 6.95
N LYS A 113 0.53 -4.85 6.71
CA LYS A 113 -0.84 -4.58 6.27
C LYS A 113 -0.94 -4.74 4.76
N TRP A 114 -1.85 -5.60 4.31
CA TRP A 114 -2.04 -5.88 2.88
C TRP A 114 -3.50 -6.15 2.54
N CYS A 115 -3.94 -5.66 1.37
CA CYS A 115 -5.24 -5.98 0.81
C CYS A 115 -5.19 -7.34 0.12
N LEU A 116 -5.89 -8.32 0.67
CA LEU A 116 -5.95 -9.69 0.14
C LEU A 116 -7.19 -9.91 -0.72
N CYS A 117 -7.05 -10.76 -1.73
CA CYS A 117 -8.19 -11.37 -2.42
C CYS A 117 -9.11 -12.05 -1.40
N VAL A 118 -10.43 -11.84 -1.53
CA VAL A 118 -11.43 -12.50 -0.68
C VAL A 118 -11.26 -14.02 -0.68
N SER A 119 -11.02 -14.61 -1.86
CA SER A 119 -10.84 -16.06 -2.01
C SER A 119 -9.62 -16.59 -1.24
N ARG A 120 -8.51 -15.85 -1.22
CA ARG A 120 -7.27 -16.25 -0.52
C ARG A 120 -7.39 -16.16 1.00
N TRP A 121 -8.08 -15.13 1.49
CA TRP A 121 -8.37 -15.07 2.93
C TRP A 121 -9.35 -16.19 3.33
N LYS A 122 -10.38 -16.44 2.52
CA LYS A 122 -11.36 -17.50 2.77
C LYS A 122 -10.74 -18.90 2.73
N GLU A 123 -9.84 -19.17 1.79
CA GLU A 123 -9.07 -20.42 1.70
C GLU A 123 -8.32 -20.71 3.01
N ALA A 124 -7.62 -19.69 3.56
CA ALA A 124 -6.95 -19.80 4.85
C ALA A 124 -7.93 -20.04 6.01
N PHE A 125 -9.06 -19.33 6.02
CA PHE A 125 -10.12 -19.49 7.02
C PHE A 125 -10.73 -20.89 7.00
N GLU A 126 -11.07 -21.44 5.83
CA GLU A 126 -11.70 -22.77 5.71
C GLU A 126 -10.75 -23.91 6.12
N ASN A 127 -9.45 -23.72 5.94
CA ASN A 127 -8.43 -24.71 6.31
C ASN A 127 -7.86 -24.51 7.72
N ARG A 128 -8.40 -23.58 8.53
CA ARG A 128 -7.89 -23.28 9.87
C ARG A 128 -8.11 -24.43 10.86
N THR A 129 -7.22 -24.59 11.83
CA THR A 129 -7.36 -25.59 12.91
C THR A 129 -8.22 -25.10 14.08
N GLY A 130 -8.36 -23.79 14.22
CA GLY A 130 -9.12 -23.10 15.26
C GLY A 130 -9.22 -21.61 14.96
N ASP A 131 -9.97 -20.86 15.76
CA ASP A 131 -10.12 -19.40 15.59
C ASP A 131 -8.85 -18.62 16.04
N ASP A 132 -7.93 -19.30 16.73
CA ASP A 132 -6.61 -18.82 17.12
C ASP A 132 -5.49 -19.17 16.11
N ASP A 133 -5.82 -19.92 15.06
CA ASP A 133 -4.86 -20.29 14.01
C ASP A 133 -4.35 -19.02 13.28
N LYS A 134 -3.05 -18.75 13.46
CA LYS A 134 -2.37 -17.58 12.89
C LYS A 134 -2.32 -17.60 11.37
N LYS A 135 -2.57 -18.75 10.72
CA LYS A 135 -2.75 -18.82 9.28
C LYS A 135 -3.89 -17.94 8.79
N VAL A 136 -4.89 -17.66 9.62
CA VAL A 136 -5.97 -16.73 9.26
C VAL A 136 -5.56 -15.31 9.67
N PRO A 137 -5.25 -14.42 8.71
CA PRO A 137 -4.84 -13.06 9.03
C PRO A 137 -5.93 -12.31 9.77
N LYS A 138 -5.53 -11.47 10.73
CA LYS A 138 -6.44 -10.52 11.37
C LYS A 138 -6.86 -9.43 10.39
N ILE A 139 -8.04 -8.86 10.59
CA ILE A 139 -8.68 -7.92 9.66
C ILE A 139 -8.88 -6.56 10.31
N VAL A 140 -8.73 -5.50 9.53
CA VAL A 140 -9.16 -4.14 9.87
C VAL A 140 -10.47 -3.85 9.15
N LEU A 141 -11.60 -3.94 9.85
CA LEU A 141 -12.95 -3.81 9.29
C LEU A 141 -13.20 -2.42 8.71
N ALA A 142 -12.73 -1.36 9.37
CA ALA A 142 -12.88 0.02 8.88
C ALA A 142 -12.19 0.25 7.52
N ALA A 143 -11.15 -0.54 7.20
CA ALA A 143 -10.42 -0.51 5.94
C ALA A 143 -10.80 -1.66 4.98
N THR A 144 -11.68 -2.57 5.39
CA THR A 144 -12.17 -3.67 4.56
C THR A 144 -13.37 -3.21 3.74
N ASN A 145 -13.28 -3.30 2.42
CA ASN A 145 -14.31 -2.82 1.51
C ASN A 145 -15.56 -3.71 1.58
N GLN A 146 -16.75 -3.12 1.41
CA GLN A 146 -18.04 -3.84 1.47
C GLN A 146 -18.12 -5.04 0.51
N ARG A 147 -17.37 -5.03 -0.60
CA ARG A 147 -17.32 -6.17 -1.53
C ARG A 147 -16.70 -7.44 -0.94
N ALA A 148 -16.05 -7.35 0.21
CA ALA A 148 -15.65 -8.53 0.98
C ALA A 148 -16.85 -9.43 1.33
N LEU A 149 -18.00 -8.80 1.55
CA LEU A 149 -19.27 -9.47 1.88
C LEU A 149 -19.86 -10.27 0.72
N GLU A 150 -19.31 -10.13 -0.50
CA GLU A 150 -19.66 -11.00 -1.63
C GLU A 150 -19.18 -12.45 -1.42
N GLY A 151 -18.17 -12.68 -0.57
CA GLY A 151 -17.59 -14.01 -0.35
C GLY A 151 -17.49 -14.48 1.11
N VAL A 152 -17.51 -13.56 2.08
CA VAL A 152 -17.38 -13.86 3.52
C VAL A 152 -18.37 -13.04 4.34
N ASP A 153 -19.11 -13.70 5.24
CA ASP A 153 -20.09 -13.03 6.08
C ASP A 153 -19.45 -12.05 7.08
N LEU A 154 -20.14 -10.94 7.36
CA LEU A 154 -19.68 -9.93 8.30
C LEU A 154 -19.37 -10.50 9.69
N GLU A 155 -20.18 -11.45 10.17
CA GLU A 155 -19.97 -12.08 11.48
C GLU A 155 -18.71 -12.94 11.51
N VAL A 156 -18.30 -13.51 10.38
CA VAL A 156 -17.01 -14.21 10.26
C VAL A 156 -15.88 -13.19 10.30
N LEU A 157 -15.97 -12.10 9.53
CA LEU A 157 -14.94 -11.04 9.53
C LEU A 157 -14.72 -10.46 10.93
N LYS A 158 -15.82 -10.20 11.67
CA LYS A 158 -15.77 -9.69 13.06
C LYS A 158 -15.00 -10.59 14.03
N LYS A 159 -15.02 -11.91 13.86
CA LYS A 159 -14.25 -12.83 14.72
C LYS A 159 -12.73 -12.65 14.58
N PHE A 160 -12.27 -12.19 13.42
CA PHE A 160 -10.86 -11.99 13.11
C PHE A 160 -10.46 -10.50 13.12
N ALA A 161 -11.37 -9.61 13.50
CA ALA A 161 -11.14 -8.18 13.50
C ALA A 161 -10.23 -7.72 14.64
N VAL A 162 -9.40 -6.70 14.37
CA VAL A 162 -8.64 -5.99 15.41
C VAL A 162 -9.35 -4.70 15.87
N ASP A 163 -10.24 -4.19 15.04
CA ASP A 163 -11.07 -3.02 15.27
C ASP A 163 -12.55 -3.42 15.39
N LYS A 164 -13.39 -2.48 15.83
CA LYS A 164 -14.83 -2.66 16.01
C LYS A 164 -15.56 -1.51 15.33
N GLU A 165 -16.84 -1.70 15.08
CA GLU A 165 -17.69 -0.59 14.64
C GLU A 165 -17.73 0.48 15.74
N GLU A 166 -17.19 1.66 15.45
CA GLU A 166 -17.37 2.84 16.29
C GLU A 166 -18.84 3.27 16.17
N LYS A 167 -19.54 3.28 17.31
CA LYS A 167 -20.96 3.65 17.41
C LYS A 167 -21.16 5.15 17.36
#